data_AF-A0A7V4J3P1-F1
#
_entry.id   AF-A0A7V4J3P1-F1
#
_cell.length_a   1.000
_cell.length_b   1.000
_cell.length_c   1.000
_cell.angle_alpha   90.00
_cell.angle_beta   90.00
_cell.angle_gamma   90.00
#
_symmetry.space_group_name_H-M   'P 1'
#
loop_
_entity.id
_entity.type
_entity.pdbx_description
1 polymer ?
#
loop_
_entity_poly.entity_id
_entity_poly.type
_entity_poly.pdbx_seq_one_letter_code
_entity_poly.pdbx_strand_id
1 'polypeptide(L)'
;EIIAYGRATFAPRPPDDAQLAEAVALIDELGPMGEYVSHPHTLAHCRDFWYPGTFDRGMFDPLKKEPGPDLVDRLNARARHLIESHTPVPLSDAQLAELDRLEAVWQRRQGGA
;
A
#
# COMPACT_ATOMS: atom_id res chain seq x y z
N GLU A 1 2.36 4.45 0.50
CA GLU A 1 1.24 4.93 1.33
C GLU A 1 0.29 5.82 0.55
N ILE A 2 0.59 7.11 0.31
CA ILE A 2 -0.34 8.05 -0.35
C ILE A 2 -0.79 7.56 -1.73
N ILE A 3 0.14 7.06 -2.56
CA ILE A 3 -0.21 6.49 -3.88
C ILE A 3 -1.12 5.26 -3.73
N ALA A 4 -0.89 4.42 -2.73
CA ALA A 4 -1.70 3.21 -2.50
C ALA A 4 -3.11 3.58 -2.02
N TYR A 5 -3.22 4.54 -1.11
CA TYR A 5 -4.49 5.13 -0.70
C TYR A 5 -5.24 5.73 -1.90
N GLY A 6 -4.57 6.57 -2.69
CA GLY A 6 -5.16 7.17 -3.90
C GLY A 6 -5.67 6.12 -4.87
N ARG A 7 -4.89 5.08 -5.16
CA ARG A 7 -5.32 3.96 -6.01
C ARG A 7 -6.56 3.26 -5.46
N ALA A 8 -6.63 2.97 -4.16
CA ALA A 8 -7.77 2.30 -3.56
C ALA A 8 -9.04 3.18 -3.53
N THR A 9 -8.88 4.47 -3.25
CA THR A 9 -9.98 5.45 -3.22
C THR A 9 -10.56 5.68 -4.61
N PHE A 10 -9.70 5.83 -5.62
CA PHE A 10 -10.10 6.17 -6.98
C PHE A 10 -10.23 4.96 -7.92
N ALA A 11 -10.00 3.74 -7.42
CA ALA A 11 -10.30 2.54 -8.17
C ALA A 11 -11.80 2.53 -8.50
N PRO A 12 -12.18 2.34 -9.79
CA PRO A 12 -13.58 2.22 -10.15
C PRO A 12 -14.18 1.02 -9.41
N ARG A 13 -15.13 1.28 -8.53
CA ARG A 13 -15.97 0.27 -7.89
C ARG A 13 -17.38 0.44 -8.43
N PRO A 14 -17.76 -0.31 -9.48
CA PRO A 14 -19.17 -0.39 -9.84
C PRO A 14 -19.95 -0.94 -8.64
N PRO A 15 -21.21 -0.54 -8.43
CA PRO A 15 -22.03 -1.11 -7.37
C PRO A 15 -22.16 -2.61 -7.60
N ASP A 16 -21.80 -3.39 -6.59
CA ASP A 16 -22.08 -4.82 -6.52
C ASP A 16 -23.44 -5.00 -5.85
N ASP A 17 -24.43 -5.45 -6.64
CA ASP A 17 -25.81 -5.63 -6.18
C ASP A 17 -25.90 -6.59 -4.98
N ALA A 18 -25.01 -7.59 -4.91
CA ALA A 18 -24.98 -8.53 -3.79
C ALA A 18 -24.49 -7.85 -2.50
N GLN A 19 -23.39 -7.11 -2.57
CA GLN A 19 -22.88 -6.33 -1.43
C GLN A 19 -23.89 -5.27 -0.97
N LEU A 20 -24.59 -4.63 -1.90
CA LEU A 20 -25.62 -3.66 -1.57
C LEU A 20 -26.79 -4.32 -0.85
N ALA A 21 -27.27 -5.47 -1.34
CA ALA A 21 -28.36 -6.22 -0.71
C ALA A 21 -27.99 -6.69 0.70
N GLU A 22 -26.76 -7.19 0.90
CA GLU A 22 -26.25 -7.58 2.21
C GLU A 22 -26.19 -6.40 3.19
N ALA A 23 -25.65 -5.26 2.75
CA ALA A 23 -25.57 -4.07 3.59
C ALA A 23 -26.96 -3.52 3.96
N VAL A 24 -27.92 -3.54 3.03
CA VAL A 24 -29.31 -3.12 3.30
C VAL A 24 -29.99 -4.04 4.31
N ALA A 25 -29.81 -5.36 4.17
CA ALA A 25 -30.34 -6.33 5.12
C ALA A 25 -29.76 -6.11 6.53
N LEU A 26 -28.46 -5.84 6.64
CA LEU A 26 -27.81 -5.54 7.92
C LEU A 26 -28.37 -4.28 8.58
N ILE A 27 -28.64 -3.22 7.79
CA ILE A 27 -29.22 -1.97 8.31
C ILE A 27 -30.64 -2.21 8.82
N ASP A 28 -31.45 -3.02 8.12
CA ASP A 28 -32.80 -3.38 8.56
C ASP A 28 -32.77 -4.24 9.84
N GLU A 29 -31.84 -5.18 9.94
CA GLU A 29 -31.64 -6.03 11.11
C GLU A 29 -31.29 -5.23 12.37
N LEU A 30 -30.31 -4.32 12.28
CA LEU A 30 -29.80 -3.57 13.43
C LEU A 30 -30.63 -2.33 13.76
N GLY A 31 -31.30 -1.76 12.77
CA GLY A 31 -32.15 -0.60 12.91
C GLY A 31 -31.43 0.70 13.32
N PRO A 32 -32.21 1.77 13.63
CA PRO A 32 -31.66 3.04 14.08
C PRO A 32 -30.85 2.90 15.36
N MET A 33 -29.71 3.59 15.44
CA MET A 33 -28.75 3.49 16.56
C MET A 33 -28.14 2.09 16.76
N GLY A 34 -28.21 1.23 15.73
CA GLY A 34 -27.55 -0.07 15.73
C GLY A 34 -26.02 0.02 15.88
N GLU A 35 -25.44 -1.02 16.47
CA GLU A 35 -24.01 -1.18 16.69
C GLU A 35 -23.43 -2.11 15.62
N TYR A 36 -22.36 -1.69 14.93
CA TYR A 36 -21.81 -2.43 13.79
C TYR A 36 -20.38 -2.93 14.01
N VAL A 37 -19.65 -2.43 15.01
CA VAL A 37 -18.22 -2.72 15.23
C VAL A 37 -18.01 -4.18 15.63
N SER A 38 -18.89 -4.74 16.47
CA SER A 38 -18.77 -6.15 16.91
C SER A 38 -19.39 -7.16 15.94
N HIS A 39 -20.07 -6.71 14.89
CA HIS A 39 -20.82 -7.56 13.97
C HIS A 39 -19.89 -8.39 13.05
N PRO A 40 -20.22 -9.68 12.75
CA PRO A 40 -19.42 -10.52 11.86
C PRO A 40 -19.16 -9.92 10.46
N HIS A 41 -20.15 -9.24 9.89
CA HIS A 41 -19.99 -8.51 8.62
C HIS A 41 -18.83 -7.50 8.69
N THR A 42 -18.77 -6.69 9.74
CA THR A 42 -17.69 -5.71 9.91
C THR A 42 -16.35 -6.39 10.10
N LEU A 43 -16.28 -7.51 10.82
CA LEU A 43 -15.04 -8.29 10.93
C LEU A 43 -14.57 -8.80 9.55
N ALA A 44 -15.49 -9.29 8.73
CA ALA A 44 -15.19 -9.78 7.38
C ALA A 44 -14.67 -8.67 6.45
N HIS A 45 -15.25 -7.46 6.53
CA HIS A 45 -15.03 -6.41 5.52
C HIS A 45 -14.18 -5.21 5.98
N CYS A 46 -13.86 -5.07 7.28
CA CYS A 46 -13.16 -3.87 7.80
C CYS A 46 -11.75 -3.64 7.22
N ARG A 47 -11.18 -4.63 6.51
CA ARG A 47 -9.88 -4.57 5.85
C ARG A 47 -9.94 -4.63 4.32
N ASP A 48 -11.14 -4.62 3.73
CA ASP A 48 -11.32 -4.72 2.27
C ASP A 48 -10.95 -3.43 1.53
N PHE A 49 -10.88 -2.33 2.27
CA PHE A 49 -10.34 -1.07 1.77
C PHE A 49 -8.82 -0.97 2.02
N TRP A 50 -8.25 0.20 1.75
CA TRP A 50 -6.86 0.49 2.10
C TRP A 50 -6.67 0.61 3.62
N TYR A 51 -5.66 -0.11 4.12
CA TYR A 51 -5.15 -0.01 5.48
C TYR A 51 -3.72 0.53 5.45
N PRO A 52 -3.37 1.56 6.26
CA PRO A 52 -2.04 2.15 6.23
C PRO A 52 -0.98 1.17 6.69
N GLY A 53 0.15 1.12 5.98
CA GLY A 53 1.33 0.35 6.39
C GLY A 53 2.27 1.13 7.30
N THR A 54 2.43 2.44 7.06
CA THR A 54 3.34 3.30 7.84
C THR A 54 2.70 4.49 8.53
N PHE A 55 1.42 4.82 8.28
CA PHE A 55 0.76 5.84 9.10
C PHE A 55 0.29 5.22 10.42
N ASP A 56 0.50 5.96 11.51
CA ASP A 56 -0.09 5.62 12.80
C ASP A 56 -1.52 6.18 12.87
N ARG A 57 -2.46 5.35 13.30
CA ARG A 57 -3.86 5.74 13.59
C ARG A 57 -4.22 5.55 15.06
N GLY A 58 -3.22 5.25 15.89
CA GLY A 58 -3.38 5.18 17.32
C GLY A 58 -3.76 6.54 17.90
N MET A 59 -4.41 6.50 19.06
CA MET A 59 -4.71 7.71 19.81
C MET A 59 -3.40 8.34 20.30
N PHE A 60 -3.32 9.67 20.18
CA PHE A 60 -2.25 10.43 20.81
C PHE A 60 -2.37 10.29 22.34
N ASP A 61 -1.27 9.95 22.99
CA ASP A 61 -1.19 9.84 24.45
C ASP A 61 -0.16 10.85 24.97
N PRO A 62 -0.60 11.92 25.66
CA PRO A 62 0.29 12.94 26.19
C PRO A 62 1.16 12.44 27.36
N LEU A 63 0.81 11.30 27.97
CA LEU A 63 1.53 10.71 29.09
C LEU A 63 2.47 9.57 28.66
N LYS A 64 2.53 9.26 27.36
CA LYS A 64 3.51 8.29 26.85
C LYS A 64 4.92 8.77 27.14
N LYS A 65 5.62 8.00 27.96
CA LYS A 65 7.03 8.25 28.34
C LYS A 65 7.97 8.26 27.14
N GLU A 66 7.64 7.49 26.10
CA GLU A 66 8.36 7.52 24.83
C GLU A 66 7.34 7.67 23.69
N PRO A 67 7.32 8.82 22.99
CA PRO A 67 6.62 8.87 21.71
C PRO A 67 7.29 7.84 20.79
N GLY A 68 6.49 7.04 20.09
CA GLY A 68 7.01 6.10 19.10
C GLY A 68 7.86 6.83 18.03
N PRO A 69 8.62 6.08 17.20
CA PRO A 69 9.47 6.69 16.19
C PRO A 69 8.65 7.59 15.27
N ASP A 70 9.20 8.74 14.91
CA ASP A 70 8.57 9.66 13.98
C ASP A 70 8.29 8.96 12.65
N LEU A 71 7.30 9.46 11.89
CA LEU A 71 6.96 8.94 10.58
C LEU A 71 8.19 8.90 9.67
N VAL A 72 9.07 9.90 9.71
CA VAL A 72 10.30 9.93 8.91
C VAL A 72 11.22 8.76 9.25
N ASP A 73 11.40 8.46 10.53
CA ASP A 73 12.24 7.33 10.98
C ASP A 73 11.66 5.99 10.50
N ARG A 74 10.35 5.81 10.63
CA ARG A 74 9.64 4.62 10.14
C ARG A 74 9.78 4.44 8.62
N LEU A 75 9.67 5.54 7.87
CA LEU A 75 9.83 5.54 6.42
C LEU A 75 11.26 5.19 6.02
N ASN A 76 12.25 5.78 6.68
CA ASN A 76 13.67 5.50 6.43
C ASN A 76 14.03 4.04 6.76
N ALA A 77 13.56 3.51 7.90
CA ALA A 77 13.76 2.12 8.26
C ALA A 77 13.13 1.17 7.23
N ARG A 78 11.90 1.46 6.77
CA ARG A 78 11.24 0.68 5.72
C ARG A 78 11.98 0.74 4.39
N ALA A 79 12.45 1.91 3.98
CA ALA A 79 13.18 2.08 2.73
C ALA A 79 14.49 1.26 2.74
N ARG A 80 15.27 1.32 3.83
CA ARG A 80 16.48 0.50 3.99
C ARG A 80 16.16 -0.98 3.90
N HIS A 81 15.15 -1.43 4.65
CA HIS A 81 14.74 -2.83 4.62
C HIS A 81 14.35 -3.30 3.20
N LEU A 82 13.64 -2.48 2.43
CA LEU A 82 13.28 -2.81 1.05
C LEU A 82 14.51 -2.91 0.15
N ILE A 83 15.47 -1.99 0.26
CA ILE A 83 16.70 -2.03 -0.54
C ILE A 83 17.54 -3.27 -0.20
N GLU A 84 17.65 -3.60 1.08
CA GLU A 84 18.47 -4.72 1.57
C GLU A 84 17.85 -6.09 1.26
N SER A 85 16.52 -6.19 1.27
CA SER A 85 15.81 -7.47 1.10
C SER A 85 15.33 -7.74 -0.33
N HIS A 86 15.22 -6.71 -1.17
CA HIS A 86 14.69 -6.88 -2.52
C HIS A 86 15.72 -7.57 -3.42
N THR A 87 15.36 -8.74 -3.93
CA THR A 87 16.06 -9.40 -5.03
C THR A 87 15.35 -9.04 -6.34
N PRO A 88 15.97 -8.26 -7.24
CA PRO A 88 15.37 -7.93 -8.53
C PRO A 88 15.17 -9.18 -9.38
N VAL A 89 14.13 -9.17 -10.22
CA VAL A 89 13.98 -10.19 -11.26
C VAL A 89 15.15 -10.05 -12.24
N PRO A 90 15.96 -11.10 -12.45
CA PRO A 90 17.11 -11.00 -13.34
C PRO A 90 16.65 -10.77 -14.79
N LEU A 91 17.45 -10.00 -15.52
CA LEU A 91 17.27 -9.84 -16.96
C LEU A 91 17.68 -11.13 -17.68
N SER A 92 17.06 -11.41 -18.83
CA SER A 92 17.51 -12.51 -19.68
C SER A 92 18.90 -12.23 -20.27
N ASP A 93 19.65 -13.28 -20.57
CA ASP A 93 20.99 -13.17 -21.17
C ASP A 93 20.98 -12.34 -22.47
N ALA A 94 19.92 -12.48 -23.27
CA ALA A 94 19.75 -11.69 -24.50
C ALA A 94 19.58 -10.19 -24.22
N GLN A 95 18.86 -9.83 -23.16
CA GLN A 95 18.70 -8.43 -22.74
C GLN A 95 20.00 -7.86 -22.18
N LEU A 96 20.76 -8.65 -21.41
CA LEU A 96 22.08 -8.26 -20.90
C LEU A 96 23.06 -8.00 -22.05
N ALA A 97 23.13 -8.91 -23.02
CA ALA A 97 24.00 -8.74 -24.19
C ALA A 97 23.66 -7.49 -25.01
N GLU A 98 22.37 -7.16 -25.14
CA GLU A 98 21.97 -5.94 -25.85
C GLU A 98 22.29 -4.67 -25.04
N LEU A 99 22.14 -4.69 -23.72
CA LEU A 99 22.57 -3.57 -22.86
C LEU A 99 24.08 -3.32 -22.97
N ASP A 100 24.90 -4.38 -22.91
CA ASP A 100 26.35 -4.27 -23.07
C ASP A 100 26.73 -3.67 -24.44
N ARG A 101 26.02 -4.09 -25.50
CA ARG A 101 26.21 -3.54 -26.85
C ARG A 101 25.88 -2.06 -26.89
N LEU A 102 24.76 -1.65 -26.31
CA LEU A 102 24.31 -0.25 -26.26
C LEU A 102 25.27 0.63 -25.47
N GLU A 103 25.74 0.15 -24.32
CA GLU A 103 26.74 0.85 -23.51
C GLU A 103 28.04 1.07 -24.29
N ALA A 104 28.57 0.02 -24.93
CA ALA A 104 29.79 0.12 -25.73
C ALA A 104 29.66 1.10 -26.91
N VAL A 105 28.49 1.15 -27.55
CA VAL A 105 28.19 2.14 -28.60
C VAL A 105 28.21 3.56 -28.02
N TRP A 106 27.59 3.78 -26.87
CA TRP A 106 27.54 5.09 -26.22
C TRP A 106 28.93 5.56 -25.77
N GLN A 107 29.71 4.69 -25.13
CA GLN A 107 31.07 5.03 -24.69
C GLN A 107 31.98 5.42 -25.87
N ARG A 108 31.88 4.73 -27.01
CA ARG A 108 32.62 5.11 -28.24
C ARG A 108 32.24 6.49 -28.78
N ARG A 109 30.97 6.90 -28.63
CA ARG A 109 30.52 8.25 -29.02
C ARG A 109 31.05 9.33 -28.07
N GLN A 110 31.12 9.02 -26.78
CA GLN A 110 31.62 9.95 -25.74
C GLN A 110 33.14 10.12 -25.80
N GLY A 111 33.90 9.06 -26.08
CA GLY A 111 35.36 9.10 -26.18
C GLY A 111 35.92 9.63 -27.52
N GLY A 112 35.06 10.15 -28.39
CA GLY A 112 35.41 10.66 -29.72
C GLY A 112 35.39 12.19 -29.85
N ALA A 113 35.58 12.92 -28.75
CA ALA A 113 35.77 14.37 -28.72
C ALA A 113 37.22 14.73 -28.38
#